data_AF-A0A535F1P0-F1
#
_entry.id   AF-A0A535F1P0-F1
#
_cell.length_a   1.000
_cell.length_b   1.000
_cell.length_c   1.000
_cell.angle_alpha   90.00
_cell.angle_beta   90.00
_cell.angle_gamma   90.00
#
_symmetry.space_group_name_H-M   'P 1'
#
loop_
_entity.id
_entity.type
_entity.pdbx_description
1 polymer ?
#
loop_
_entity_poly.entity_id
_entity_poly.type
_entity_poly.pdbx_seq_one_letter_code
_entity_poly.pdbx_strand_id
1 'polypeptide(L)'
;MAALKVVNRGVDTLVVNVYHTDETGLSRQKRELEETLHAQLEEYKRAAQAVGEAVATSFVFNGLVMLMQPNGALHGQFPWMLKTKDITLYISTGSWNGIGAVRFNSDFLWSSEGLVNA
;
A
#
# COMPACT_ATOMS: atom_id res chain seq x y z
N MET A 1 10.79 -29.98 31.45
CA MET A 1 11.11 -28.94 30.45
C MET A 1 9.98 -28.91 29.44
N ALA A 2 9.30 -27.78 29.26
CA ALA A 2 8.22 -27.67 28.28
C ALA A 2 8.83 -27.71 26.87
N ALA A 3 8.40 -28.67 26.04
CA ALA A 3 8.83 -28.77 24.66
C ALA A 3 8.26 -27.59 23.86
N LEU A 4 9.13 -26.82 23.21
CA LEU A 4 8.71 -25.72 22.35
C LEU A 4 7.96 -26.31 21.15
N LYS A 5 6.67 -25.99 21.00
CA LYS A 5 5.86 -26.42 19.85
C LYS A 5 5.66 -25.24 18.90
N VAL A 6 6.33 -25.28 17.76
CA VAL A 6 6.03 -24.36 16.65
C VAL A 6 4.66 -24.74 16.12
N VAL A 7 3.69 -23.85 16.33
CA VAL A 7 2.29 -24.07 15.94
C VAL A 7 2.04 -23.73 14.47
N ASN A 8 2.84 -22.84 13.86
CA ASN A 8 2.82 -22.56 12.42
C ASN A 8 4.02 -21.71 11.97
N ARG A 9 4.31 -21.65 10.65
CA ARG A 9 5.35 -20.79 10.04
C ARG A 9 4.89 -20.31 8.65
N GLY A 10 5.12 -19.04 8.31
CA GLY A 10 4.64 -18.45 7.06
C GLY A 10 5.15 -17.03 6.82
N VAL A 11 4.64 -16.39 5.77
CA VAL A 11 5.03 -15.02 5.39
C VAL A 11 4.50 -14.02 6.42
N ASP A 12 5.40 -13.26 7.04
CA ASP A 12 5.04 -12.21 8.00
C ASP A 12 4.79 -10.85 7.32
N THR A 13 5.39 -10.63 6.16
CA THR A 13 5.17 -9.42 5.37
C THR A 13 5.36 -9.75 3.89
N LEU A 14 4.40 -9.35 3.06
CA LEU A 14 4.51 -9.34 1.61
C LEU A 14 4.53 -7.89 1.14
N VAL A 15 5.52 -7.53 0.31
CA VAL A 15 5.59 -6.22 -0.35
C VAL A 15 5.46 -6.40 -1.84
N VAL A 16 4.46 -5.76 -2.44
CA VAL A 16 4.23 -5.75 -3.89
C VAL A 16 4.54 -4.36 -4.41
N ASN A 17 5.54 -4.24 -5.26
CA ASN A 17 5.86 -2.98 -5.92
C ASN A 17 5.04 -2.82 -7.19
N VAL A 18 4.52 -1.62 -7.41
CA VAL A 18 3.66 -1.28 -8.54
C VAL A 18 4.45 -0.42 -9.53
N TYR A 19 4.34 -0.76 -10.81
CA TYR A 19 5.10 -0.15 -11.90
C TYR A 19 4.18 0.12 -13.09
N HIS A 20 4.45 1.19 -13.84
CA HIS A 20 3.93 1.28 -15.19
C HIS A 20 4.71 0.32 -16.09
N THR A 21 4.00 -0.31 -17.01
CA THR A 21 4.59 -1.15 -18.06
C THR A 21 4.29 -0.58 -19.43
N ASP A 22 5.08 -0.96 -20.42
CA ASP A 22 4.71 -0.78 -21.82
C ASP A 22 3.50 -1.65 -22.21
N GLU A 23 3.07 -1.54 -23.47
CA GLU A 23 1.94 -2.29 -24.03
C GLU A 23 2.14 -3.82 -23.99
N THR A 24 3.40 -4.27 -23.88
CA THR A 24 3.73 -5.70 -23.80
C THR A 24 3.73 -6.22 -22.36
N GLY A 25 3.75 -5.33 -21.36
CA GLY A 25 3.85 -5.70 -19.95
C GLY A 25 5.26 -6.11 -19.50
N LEU A 26 6.25 -6.11 -20.40
CA LEU A 26 7.57 -6.71 -20.15
C LEU A 26 8.61 -5.71 -19.67
N SER A 27 8.49 -4.43 -20.06
CA SER A 27 9.42 -3.38 -19.63
C SER A 27 8.75 -2.39 -18.69
N ARG A 28 9.48 -2.04 -17.63
CA ARG A 28 9.06 -1.00 -16.67
C ARG A 28 9.30 0.38 -17.29
N GLN A 29 8.30 1.24 -17.18
CA GLN A 29 8.35 2.60 -17.71
C GLN A 29 8.27 3.62 -16.58
N LYS A 30 9.13 4.63 -16.65
CA LYS A 30 9.02 5.80 -15.77
C LYS A 30 7.95 6.71 -16.34
N ARG A 31 6.88 6.93 -15.58
CA ARG A 31 5.76 7.76 -15.97
C ARG A 31 5.16 8.38 -14.73
N GLU A 32 4.80 9.65 -14.84
CA GLU A 32 4.10 10.37 -13.79
C GLU A 32 2.72 9.78 -13.53
N LEU A 33 2.24 9.97 -12.30
CA LEU A 33 0.88 9.62 -11.94
C LEU A 33 -0.11 10.39 -12.83
N GLU A 34 -1.26 9.80 -13.13
CA GLU A 34 -2.32 10.52 -13.82
C GLU A 34 -2.71 11.78 -13.02
N GLU A 35 -2.88 12.91 -13.71
CA GLU A 35 -3.15 14.21 -13.09
C GLU A 35 -4.39 14.19 -12.20
N THR A 36 -5.45 13.48 -12.61
CA THR A 36 -6.69 13.36 -11.85
C THR A 36 -6.48 12.62 -10.52
N LEU A 37 -5.77 11.48 -10.57
CA LEU A 37 -5.42 10.70 -9.39
C LEU A 37 -4.48 11.49 -8.48
N HIS A 38 -3.51 12.20 -9.04
CA HIS A 38 -2.60 13.06 -8.30
C HIS A 38 -3.36 14.13 -7.52
N ALA A 39 -4.26 14.86 -8.18
CA ALA A 39 -5.08 15.90 -7.56
C ALA A 39 -5.96 15.33 -6.44
N GLN A 40 -6.58 14.16 -6.66
CA GLN A 40 -7.40 13.50 -5.66
C GLN A 40 -6.60 13.07 -4.42
N LEU A 41 -5.39 12.53 -4.61
CA LEU A 41 -4.51 12.14 -3.51
C LEU A 41 -4.03 13.36 -2.70
N GLU A 42 -3.72 14.46 -3.38
CA GLU A 42 -3.36 15.74 -2.76
C GLU A 42 -4.51 16.32 -1.92
N GLU A 43 -5.74 16.24 -2.42
CA GLU A 43 -6.92 16.69 -1.67
C GLU A 43 -7.07 15.92 -0.36
N TYR A 44 -7.04 14.58 -0.41
CA TYR A 44 -7.09 13.76 0.79
C TYR A 44 -5.91 14.03 1.73
N LYS A 45 -4.72 14.26 1.18
CA LYS A 45 -3.53 14.55 1.97
C LYS A 45 -3.68 15.84 2.77
N ARG A 46 -4.13 16.91 2.11
CA ARG A 46 -4.38 18.20 2.75
C ARG A 46 -5.45 18.09 3.81
N ALA A 47 -6.53 17.35 3.53
CA ALA A 47 -7.58 17.10 4.51
C ALA A 47 -7.03 16.38 5.76
N ALA A 48 -6.25 15.31 5.58
CA ALA A 48 -5.60 14.58 6.69
C ALA A 48 -4.67 15.49 7.50
N GLN A 49 -3.84 16.29 6.83
CA GLN A 49 -2.92 17.21 7.49
C GLN A 49 -3.64 18.32 8.26
N ALA A 50 -4.76 18.83 7.73
CA ALA A 50 -5.55 19.88 8.37
C ALA A 50 -6.15 19.41 9.70
N VAL A 51 -6.59 18.15 9.78
CA VAL A 51 -7.15 17.56 11.01
C VAL A 51 -6.11 16.86 11.89
N GLY A 52 -4.90 16.62 11.37
CA GLY A 52 -3.82 15.92 12.07
C GLY A 52 -4.03 14.41 12.20
N GLU A 53 -5.05 13.86 11.56
CA GLU A 53 -5.51 12.48 11.68
C GLU A 53 -5.76 11.83 10.31
N ALA A 54 -6.00 10.52 10.31
CA ALA A 54 -6.30 9.81 9.09
C ALA A 54 -7.72 10.10 8.60
N VAL A 55 -7.90 10.29 7.28
CA VAL A 55 -9.21 10.61 6.69
C VAL A 55 -9.65 9.53 5.71
N ALA A 56 -10.96 9.29 5.65
CA ALA A 56 -11.54 8.34 4.71
C ALA A 56 -11.37 8.82 3.26
N THR A 57 -11.09 7.86 2.37
CA THR A 57 -11.00 8.11 0.92
C THR A 57 -12.10 7.35 0.18
N SER A 58 -12.18 7.52 -1.14
CA SER A 58 -13.04 6.73 -2.01
C SER A 58 -12.48 5.33 -2.30
N PHE A 59 -11.21 5.07 -1.99
CA PHE A 59 -10.57 3.78 -2.27
C PHE A 59 -11.00 2.72 -1.26
N VAL A 60 -11.22 1.51 -1.76
CA VAL A 60 -11.65 0.36 -0.96
C VAL A 60 -10.74 -0.82 -1.25
N PHE A 61 -10.32 -1.53 -0.19
CA PHE A 61 -9.63 -2.79 -0.29
C PHE A 61 -10.28 -3.80 0.66
N ASN A 62 -10.62 -4.99 0.16
CA ASN A 62 -11.26 -6.05 0.95
C ASN A 62 -12.52 -5.57 1.71
N GLY A 63 -13.34 -4.74 1.04
CA GLY A 63 -14.55 -4.14 1.66
C GLY A 63 -14.29 -3.05 2.70
N LEU A 64 -13.03 -2.68 2.95
CA LEU A 64 -12.64 -1.65 3.91
C LEU A 64 -12.22 -0.38 3.19
N VAL A 65 -12.73 0.75 3.66
CA VAL A 65 -12.31 2.07 3.17
C VAL A 65 -10.86 2.32 3.56
N MET A 66 -10.04 2.71 2.59
CA MET A 66 -8.66 3.09 2.84
C MET A 66 -8.59 4.50 3.43
N LEU A 67 -7.79 4.66 4.47
CA LEU A 67 -7.62 5.92 5.18
C LEU A 67 -6.30 6.59 4.78
N MET A 68 -6.38 7.79 4.22
CA MET A 68 -5.22 8.63 3.92
C MET A 68 -4.57 9.10 5.22
N GLN A 69 -3.25 8.97 5.30
CA GLN A 69 -2.47 9.35 6.47
C GLN A 69 -1.91 10.78 6.31
N PRO A 70 -1.85 11.59 7.40
CA PRO A 70 -1.35 12.96 7.34
C PRO A 70 0.14 13.03 6.98
N ASN A 71 0.90 11.97 7.27
CA ASN A 71 2.32 11.87 6.97
C ASN A 71 2.59 10.90 5.80
N GLY A 72 3.60 11.21 5.01
CA GLY A 72 4.11 10.29 4.00
C GLY A 72 5.01 9.21 4.62
N ALA A 73 5.64 8.39 3.79
CA ALA A 73 6.57 7.37 4.23
C ALA A 73 7.96 7.50 3.58
N LEU A 74 8.93 6.78 4.15
CA LEU A 74 10.30 6.62 3.65
C LEU A 74 10.96 7.96 3.27
N HIS A 75 11.01 8.89 4.23
CA HIS A 75 11.67 10.20 4.08
C HIS A 75 11.17 11.01 2.86
N GLY A 76 9.88 10.89 2.51
CA GLY A 76 9.25 11.67 1.44
C GLY A 76 9.24 10.99 0.08
N GLN A 77 9.79 9.77 -0.06
CA GLN A 77 9.69 8.98 -1.30
C GLN A 77 8.24 8.62 -1.65
N PHE A 78 7.41 8.45 -0.63
CA PHE A 78 5.99 8.16 -0.78
C PHE A 78 5.18 9.25 -0.08
N PRO A 79 4.82 10.34 -0.77
CA PRO A 79 4.06 11.44 -0.17
C PRO A 79 2.68 11.01 0.31
N TRP A 80 2.07 10.04 -0.38
CA TRP A 80 0.76 9.50 -0.06
C TRP A 80 0.87 8.09 0.52
N MET A 81 0.20 7.89 1.65
CA MET A 81 0.13 6.63 2.36
C MET A 81 -1.32 6.40 2.76
N LEU A 82 -1.91 5.31 2.27
CA LEU A 82 -3.26 4.89 2.59
C LEU A 82 -3.22 3.59 3.37
N LYS A 83 -4.09 3.43 4.37
CA LYS A 83 -4.10 2.26 5.26
C LYS A 83 -5.48 1.69 5.47
N THR A 84 -5.52 0.37 5.59
CA THR A 84 -6.58 -0.38 6.28
C THR A 84 -5.91 -1.23 7.37
N LYS A 85 -6.69 -2.03 8.09
CA LYS A 85 -6.12 -3.06 8.98
C LYS A 85 -5.41 -4.19 8.22
N ASP A 86 -5.72 -4.35 6.93
CA ASP A 86 -5.23 -5.46 6.11
C ASP A 86 -3.97 -5.08 5.32
N ILE A 87 -3.90 -3.83 4.84
CA ILE A 87 -2.79 -3.36 4.00
C ILE A 87 -2.36 -1.92 4.31
N THR A 88 -1.12 -1.59 3.93
CA THR A 88 -0.67 -0.22 3.71
C THR A 88 -0.27 -0.06 2.25
N LEU A 89 -0.88 0.90 1.57
CA LEU A 89 -0.55 1.32 0.21
C LEU A 89 0.26 2.61 0.27
N TYR A 90 1.44 2.58 -0.32
CA TYR A 90 2.31 3.72 -0.54
C TYR A 90 2.25 4.12 -2.01
N ILE A 91 2.06 5.40 -2.31
CA ILE A 91 2.00 5.91 -3.68
C ILE A 91 3.08 6.97 -3.85
N SER A 92 3.87 6.85 -4.91
CA SER A 92 4.90 7.82 -5.30
C SER A 92 4.33 8.76 -6.36
N THR A 93 5.03 9.84 -6.68
CA THR A 93 4.66 10.74 -7.79
C THR A 93 4.84 10.10 -9.17
N GLY A 94 5.37 8.87 -9.27
CA GLY A 94 5.71 8.21 -10.53
C GLY A 94 7.02 8.69 -11.15
N SER A 95 7.71 9.66 -10.54
CA SER A 95 9.03 10.13 -10.99
C SER A 95 10.16 9.14 -10.72
N TRP A 96 9.88 8.04 -10.02
CA TRP A 96 10.81 6.95 -9.74
C TRP A 96 10.54 5.75 -10.63
N ASN A 97 11.40 4.75 -10.59
CA ASN A 97 11.20 3.49 -11.30
C ASN A 97 9.98 2.69 -10.82
N GLY A 98 9.05 3.25 -10.04
CA GLY A 98 7.81 2.66 -9.57
C GLY A 98 6.82 3.67 -9.01
N ILE A 99 5.54 3.34 -9.10
CA ILE A 99 4.41 4.22 -8.76
C ILE A 99 3.83 3.96 -7.36
N GLY A 100 4.19 2.83 -6.75
CA GLY A 100 3.74 2.53 -5.41
C GLY A 100 4.29 1.22 -4.86
N ALA A 101 3.97 0.96 -3.60
CA ALA A 101 4.22 -0.30 -2.93
C ALA A 101 3.03 -0.65 -2.04
N VAL A 102 2.62 -1.91 -2.02
CA VAL A 102 1.61 -2.43 -1.10
C VAL A 102 2.29 -3.33 -0.10
N ARG A 103 2.11 -3.04 1.18
CA ARG A 103 2.53 -3.90 2.28
C ARG A 103 1.31 -4.56 2.90
N PHE A 104 1.30 -5.89 2.91
CA PHE A 104 0.23 -6.67 3.54
C PHE A 104 0.58 -7.00 4.99
N ASN A 105 -0.44 -6.95 5.85
CA ASN A 105 -0.33 -7.37 7.25
C ASN A 105 -0.34 -8.91 7.34
N SER A 106 0.43 -9.47 8.27
CA SER A 106 0.50 -10.91 8.51
C SER A 106 -0.87 -11.50 8.82
N ASP A 107 -1.66 -10.89 9.71
CA ASP A 107 -3.01 -11.39 10.03
C ASP A 107 -3.88 -11.58 8.79
N PHE A 108 -3.81 -10.63 7.85
CA PHE A 108 -4.54 -10.71 6.58
C PHE A 108 -3.95 -11.78 5.65
N LEU A 109 -2.62 -11.84 5.50
CA LEU A 109 -1.96 -12.86 4.68
C LEU A 109 -2.30 -14.28 5.13
N TRP A 110 -2.36 -14.50 6.45
CA TRP A 110 -2.64 -15.79 7.05
C TRP A 110 -4.12 -16.16 7.00
N SER A 111 -5.01 -15.17 6.88
CA SER A 111 -6.43 -15.39 6.59
C SER A 111 -6.69 -15.81 5.14
N SER A 112 -5.72 -15.63 4.24
CA SER A 112 -5.88 -15.90 2.81
C SER A 112 -5.53 -17.35 2.48
N GLU A 113 -6.50 -18.11 1.97
CA GLU A 113 -6.34 -19.54 1.64
C GLU A 113 -5.20 -19.83 0.64
N GLY A 114 -4.88 -18.88 -0.25
CA GLY A 114 -3.87 -19.07 -1.29
C GLY A 114 -2.42 -19.09 -0.82
N LEU A 115 -2.10 -18.47 0.32
CA LEU A 115 -0.74 -18.43 0.87
C LEU A 115 -0.42 -19.59 1.81
N VAL A 116 -1.47 -20.21 2.38
CA VAL A 116 -1.34 -21.40 3.23
C VAL A 116 -1.02 -22.64 2.40
N ASN A 117 -1.33 -22.61 1.09
CA ASN A 117 -1.17 -23.73 0.15
C ASN A 117 -0.09 -23.50 -0.93
N ALA A 118 0.66 -22.39 -0.88
CA ALA A 118 1.70 -22.04 -1.84
C ALA A 118 3.09 -22.59 -1.47
#